data_AF-A0A2E1BK66-F1
#
_entry.id   AF-A0A2E1BK66-F1
#
_cell.length_a   1.000
_cell.length_b   1.000
_cell.length_c   1.000
_cell.angle_alpha   90.00
_cell.angle_beta   90.00
_cell.angle_gamma   90.00
#
_symmetry.space_group_name_H-M   'P 1'
#
loop_
_entity.id
_entity.type
_entity.pdbx_description
1 polymer ?
#
loop_
_entity_poly.entity_id
_entity_poly.type
_entity_poly.pdbx_seq_one_letter_code
_entity_poly.pdbx_strand_id
1 'polypeptide(L)'
;MKKILLLFSIFLLMSGHLLAQQVDFTEFNLENGLHVILHQDNSAPVVTTSIMYDVGGKDGDRERTGFAHFFEHLLFEGSENIGRGEFMKIIPANGGSFNANTSQDRTYYYESFPSNKLELGLWLESERMLHPVIDQVGVDTQNEVVKEEKRQRYDAPYGKLLKVLNENLFKVHPYKDENIGKMEHLDAATLEEFMAYHKTYYGPNNAVLIVAGDIETEETIELVKKYFDEVPRGNEVVRNFPKEEPITENIRAKAYDRNIQ
;
A
#
# COMPACT_ATOMS: atom_id res chain seq x y z
N MET A 1 -55.72 -2.28 14.34
CA MET A 1 -54.71 -2.50 13.26
C MET A 1 -53.88 -1.25 12.96
N LYS A 2 -54.46 -0.11 12.56
CA LYS A 2 -53.69 1.12 12.21
C LYS A 2 -52.77 1.67 13.33
N LYS A 3 -53.21 1.62 14.60
CA LYS A 3 -52.39 2.06 15.75
C LYS A 3 -51.20 1.14 16.06
N ILE A 4 -51.34 -0.17 15.81
CA ILE A 4 -50.27 -1.17 16.02
C ILE A 4 -49.22 -1.03 14.92
N LEU A 5 -49.65 -0.80 13.67
CA LEU A 5 -48.75 -0.48 12.55
C LEU A 5 -47.95 0.80 12.79
N LEU A 6 -48.57 1.85 13.36
CA LEU A 6 -47.87 3.09 13.69
C LEU A 6 -46.80 2.91 14.78
N LEU A 7 -47.12 2.14 15.84
CA LEU A 7 -46.16 1.78 16.90
C LEU A 7 -45.01 0.93 16.37
N PHE A 8 -45.29 -0.02 15.48
CA PHE A 8 -44.25 -0.81 14.81
C PHE A 8 -43.35 0.05 13.91
N SER A 9 -43.93 1.06 13.23
CA SER A 9 -43.18 2.00 12.39
C SER A 9 -42.25 2.90 13.22
N ILE A 10 -42.71 3.36 14.40
CA ILE A 10 -41.89 4.16 15.32
C ILE A 10 -40.77 3.31 15.93
N PHE A 11 -41.04 2.04 16.25
CA PHE A 11 -40.03 1.10 16.74
C PHE A 11 -38.95 0.83 15.68
N LEU A 12 -39.35 0.66 14.41
CA LEU A 12 -38.42 0.49 13.28
C LEU A 12 -37.57 1.75 13.02
N LEU A 13 -38.14 2.94 13.22
CA LEU A 13 -37.44 4.22 13.06
C LEU A 13 -36.46 4.51 14.21
N MET A 14 -36.69 3.96 15.41
CA MET A 14 -35.75 4.08 16.55
C MET A 14 -34.63 3.03 16.56
N SER A 15 -34.78 1.91 15.84
CA SER A 15 -33.71 0.91 15.67
C SER A 15 -32.62 1.32 14.67
N GLY A 16 -32.66 2.54 14.15
CA GLY A 16 -31.78 3.05 13.09
C GLY A 16 -30.49 3.72 13.54
N HIS A 17 -30.13 3.69 14.82
CA HIS A 17 -28.75 3.99 15.21
C HIS A 17 -27.90 2.73 14.97
N LEU A 18 -27.56 2.49 13.70
CA LEU A 18 -26.33 1.78 13.41
C LEU A 18 -25.24 2.52 14.18
N LEU A 19 -24.72 1.88 15.23
CA LEU A 19 -23.52 2.34 15.92
C LEU A 19 -22.45 2.36 14.84
N ALA A 20 -22.18 3.53 14.25
CA ALA A 20 -20.87 3.76 13.66
C ALA A 20 -19.90 3.46 14.79
N GLN A 21 -19.10 2.40 14.65
CA GLN A 21 -18.12 2.06 15.65
C GLN A 21 -17.16 3.25 15.70
N GLN A 22 -17.24 4.01 16.79
CA GLN A 22 -16.28 5.06 17.06
C GLN A 22 -14.95 4.37 17.30
N VAL A 23 -14.01 4.56 16.38
CA VAL A 23 -12.64 4.09 16.53
C VAL A 23 -11.89 5.23 17.20
N ASP A 24 -11.60 5.08 18.49
CA ASP A 24 -10.75 6.01 19.21
C ASP A 24 -9.29 5.74 18.84
N PHE A 25 -8.54 6.77 18.47
CA PHE A 25 -7.14 6.67 18.10
C PHE A 25 -6.34 7.87 18.61
N THR A 26 -5.04 7.68 18.76
CA THR A 26 -4.07 8.74 19.03
C THR A 26 -3.23 8.94 17.79
N GLU A 27 -2.99 10.18 17.38
CA GLU A 27 -2.11 10.50 16.26
C GLU A 27 -1.07 11.55 16.64
N PHE A 28 0.12 11.44 16.05
CA PHE A 28 1.20 12.39 16.20
C PHE A 28 2.16 12.31 15.01
N ASN A 29 3.06 13.28 14.90
CA ASN A 29 4.13 13.27 13.91
C ASN A 29 5.48 13.15 14.62
N LEU A 30 6.38 12.35 14.05
CA LEU A 30 7.81 12.38 14.39
C LEU A 30 8.48 13.61 13.74
N GLU A 31 9.66 13.99 14.23
CA GLU A 31 10.40 15.15 13.69
C GLU A 31 10.82 14.97 12.22
N ASN A 32 11.06 13.73 11.79
CA ASN A 32 11.36 13.40 10.40
C ASN A 32 10.13 13.47 9.47
N GLY A 33 8.93 13.68 10.02
CA GLY A 33 7.68 13.81 9.28
C GLY A 33 6.85 12.54 9.17
N LEU A 34 7.26 11.42 9.75
CA LEU A 34 6.42 10.23 9.81
C LEU A 34 5.16 10.53 10.61
N HIS A 35 4.00 10.36 9.97
CA HIS A 35 2.72 10.44 10.64
C HIS A 35 2.41 9.08 11.27
N VAL A 36 2.04 9.07 12.56
CA VAL A 36 1.82 7.86 13.34
C VAL A 36 0.41 7.88 13.88
N ILE A 37 -0.33 6.78 13.69
CA ILE A 37 -1.67 6.57 14.22
C ILE A 37 -1.67 5.29 15.08
N LEU A 38 -2.11 5.42 16.33
CA LEU A 38 -2.21 4.33 17.29
C LEU A 38 -3.67 4.08 17.63
N HIS A 39 -4.10 2.82 17.55
CA HIS A 39 -5.42 2.38 17.97
C HIS A 39 -5.29 1.23 18.98
N GLN A 40 -5.57 1.52 20.25
CA GLN A 40 -5.54 0.53 21.32
C GLN A 40 -6.87 -0.23 21.40
N ASP A 41 -6.81 -1.55 21.20
CA ASP A 41 -7.90 -2.49 21.38
C ASP A 41 -7.36 -3.78 22.03
N ASN A 42 -7.47 -3.88 23.35
CA ASN A 42 -7.01 -5.03 24.13
C ASN A 42 -8.02 -6.20 24.16
N SER A 43 -9.01 -6.23 23.25
CA SER A 43 -10.02 -7.29 23.22
C SER A 43 -9.49 -8.64 22.71
N ALA A 44 -8.39 -8.63 21.95
CA ALA A 44 -7.73 -9.83 21.45
C ALA A 44 -6.20 -9.65 21.49
N PRO A 45 -5.41 -10.70 21.82
CA PRO A 45 -3.97 -10.61 21.95
C PRO A 45 -3.25 -10.61 20.59
N VAL A 46 -3.61 -9.67 19.73
CA VAL A 46 -3.10 -9.48 18.37
C VAL A 46 -2.83 -8.00 18.16
N VAL A 47 -1.72 -7.70 17.46
CA VAL A 47 -1.36 -6.37 17.02
C VAL A 47 -1.07 -6.37 15.53
N THR A 48 -1.42 -5.29 14.84
CA THR A 48 -1.06 -5.05 13.45
C THR A 48 -0.23 -3.79 13.35
N THR A 49 0.93 -3.90 12.71
CA THR A 49 1.75 -2.78 12.25
C THR A 49 1.56 -2.64 10.76
N SER A 50 1.45 -1.41 10.27
CA SER A 50 1.38 -1.18 8.83
C SER A 50 1.96 0.16 8.43
N ILE A 51 2.56 0.19 7.23
CA ILE A 51 3.03 1.42 6.61
C ILE A 51 2.30 1.63 5.30
N MET A 52 1.70 2.81 5.15
CA MET A 52 1.12 3.29 3.91
C MET A 52 1.97 4.43 3.37
N TYR A 53 2.55 4.23 2.19
CA TYR A 53 3.20 5.30 1.44
C TYR A 53 2.17 5.95 0.51
N ASP A 54 2.14 7.28 0.46
CA ASP A 54 1.38 8.06 -0.53
C ASP A 54 2.12 7.99 -1.86
N VAL A 55 2.16 6.83 -2.49
CA VAL A 55 2.76 6.60 -3.81
C VAL A 55 2.07 5.43 -4.48
N GLY A 56 1.71 5.56 -5.74
CA GLY A 56 1.08 4.48 -6.50
C GLY A 56 1.43 4.51 -7.97
N GLY A 57 0.69 3.73 -8.79
CA GLY A 57 0.92 3.66 -10.24
C GLY A 57 0.84 5.00 -11.00
N LYS A 58 0.18 6.00 -10.41
CA LYS A 58 0.08 7.35 -10.97
C LYS A 58 1.38 8.15 -10.89
N ASP A 59 2.24 7.81 -9.93
CA ASP A 59 3.44 8.56 -9.61
C ASP A 59 4.64 8.09 -10.46
N GLY A 60 5.61 8.97 -10.69
CA GLY A 60 6.82 8.68 -11.47
C GLY A 60 6.70 8.89 -12.99
N ASP A 61 7.79 8.58 -13.69
CA ASP A 61 7.92 8.79 -15.14
C ASP A 61 6.96 7.89 -15.94
N ARG A 62 6.32 8.48 -16.95
CA ARG A 62 5.37 7.79 -17.84
C ARG A 62 6.05 6.87 -18.86
N GLU A 63 7.35 7.02 -19.05
CA GLU A 63 8.19 6.09 -19.82
C GLU A 63 8.83 5.01 -18.94
N ARG A 64 8.54 5.02 -17.62
CA ARG A 64 9.00 4.05 -16.60
C ARG A 64 7.87 3.66 -15.64
N THR A 65 6.76 3.18 -16.18
CA THR A 65 5.59 2.80 -15.35
C THR A 65 5.79 1.47 -14.61
N GLY A 66 5.09 1.31 -13.49
CA GLY A 66 5.06 0.07 -12.69
C GLY A 66 5.94 0.09 -11.44
N PHE A 67 6.69 1.16 -11.20
CA PHE A 67 7.68 1.20 -10.12
C PHE A 67 7.04 1.05 -8.73
N ALA A 68 5.89 1.66 -8.44
CA ALA A 68 5.22 1.48 -7.14
C ALA A 68 4.90 0.00 -6.84
N HIS A 69 4.35 -0.72 -7.83
CA HIS A 69 4.08 -2.16 -7.70
C HIS A 69 5.39 -2.97 -7.67
N PHE A 70 6.41 -2.55 -8.41
CA PHE A 70 7.73 -3.19 -8.33
C PHE A 70 8.35 -3.07 -6.93
N PHE A 71 8.24 -1.90 -6.30
CA PHE A 71 8.71 -1.68 -4.92
C PHE A 71 7.90 -2.44 -3.88
N GLU A 72 6.62 -2.74 -4.14
CA GLU A 72 5.85 -3.70 -3.34
C GLU A 72 6.60 -5.03 -3.21
N HIS A 73 7.17 -5.53 -4.31
CA HIS A 73 7.97 -6.76 -4.34
C HIS A 73 9.37 -6.55 -3.79
N LEU A 74 10.05 -5.51 -4.26
CA LEU A 74 11.47 -5.28 -4.01
C LEU A 74 11.74 -5.00 -2.52
N LEU A 75 10.84 -4.33 -1.80
CA LEU A 75 11.04 -4.06 -0.38
C LEU A 75 10.87 -5.30 0.53
N PHE A 76 10.43 -6.44 -0.01
CA PHE A 76 10.49 -7.73 0.70
C PHE A 76 11.79 -8.52 0.45
N GLU A 77 12.64 -8.07 -0.49
CA GLU A 77 13.89 -8.75 -0.83
C GLU A 77 14.98 -8.60 0.26
N GLY A 78 14.79 -7.77 1.28
CA GLY A 78 15.70 -7.69 2.43
C GLY A 78 16.15 -6.27 2.77
N SER A 79 16.93 -6.19 3.85
CA SER A 79 17.57 -4.97 4.33
C SER A 79 19.06 -5.25 4.63
N GLU A 80 19.81 -4.24 5.04
CA GLU A 80 21.19 -4.43 5.52
C GLU A 80 21.30 -5.45 6.65
N ASN A 81 20.28 -5.55 7.53
CA ASN A 81 20.27 -6.47 8.67
C ASN A 81 19.39 -7.72 8.46
N ILE A 82 18.58 -7.75 7.40
CA ILE A 82 17.66 -8.85 7.09
C ILE A 82 18.01 -9.43 5.72
N GLY A 83 18.53 -10.66 5.74
CA GLY A 83 18.94 -11.36 4.51
C GLY A 83 17.79 -11.55 3.52
N ARG A 84 18.15 -11.84 2.27
CA ARG A 84 17.17 -11.96 1.19
C ARG A 84 16.16 -13.08 1.41
N GLY A 85 14.88 -12.72 1.36
CA GLY A 85 13.76 -13.61 1.64
C GLY A 85 13.59 -13.97 3.13
N GLU A 86 14.38 -13.39 4.04
CA GLU A 86 14.25 -13.67 5.48
C GLU A 86 13.02 -13.01 6.10
N PHE A 87 12.50 -11.90 5.55
CA PHE A 87 11.19 -11.34 5.95
C PHE A 87 10.10 -12.43 5.94
N MET A 88 10.04 -13.20 4.86
CA MET A 88 9.05 -14.27 4.66
C MET A 88 9.24 -15.47 5.59
N LYS A 89 10.36 -15.54 6.32
CA LYS A 89 10.64 -16.59 7.31
C LYS A 89 10.44 -16.08 8.73
N ILE A 90 10.96 -14.89 9.03
CA ILE A 90 10.91 -14.26 10.36
C ILE A 90 9.45 -14.06 10.80
N ILE A 91 8.60 -13.53 9.91
CA ILE A 91 7.22 -13.19 10.25
C ILE A 91 6.42 -14.47 10.63
N PRO A 92 6.33 -15.51 9.78
CA PRO A 92 5.58 -16.72 10.16
C PRO A 92 6.22 -17.51 11.32
N ALA A 93 7.56 -17.53 11.43
CA ALA A 93 8.25 -18.20 12.53
C ALA A 93 7.93 -17.58 13.91
N ASN A 94 7.47 -16.33 13.92
CA ASN A 94 7.01 -15.63 15.13
C ASN A 94 5.47 -15.59 15.25
N GLY A 95 4.76 -16.41 14.47
CA GLY A 95 3.30 -16.52 14.52
C GLY A 95 2.56 -15.38 13.81
N GLY A 96 3.27 -14.57 13.02
CA GLY A 96 2.69 -13.47 12.28
C GLY A 96 2.22 -13.85 10.87
N SER A 97 1.42 -12.98 10.29
CA SER A 97 1.08 -12.97 8.87
C SER A 97 1.36 -11.59 8.30
N PHE A 98 1.59 -11.51 6.99
CA PHE A 98 1.90 -10.26 6.33
C PHE A 98 1.36 -10.25 4.92
N ASN A 99 1.20 -9.05 4.38
CA ASN A 99 0.96 -8.86 2.95
C ASN A 99 1.31 -7.43 2.55
N ALA A 100 1.26 -7.18 1.25
CA ALA A 100 1.25 -5.84 0.72
C ALA A 100 0.25 -5.71 -0.42
N ASN A 101 -0.04 -4.47 -0.80
CA ASN A 101 -0.67 -4.18 -2.08
C ASN A 101 -0.41 -2.74 -2.52
N THR A 102 -0.48 -2.54 -3.82
CA THR A 102 -0.35 -1.24 -4.46
C THR A 102 -1.60 -0.92 -5.26
N SER A 103 -2.01 0.35 -5.21
CA SER A 103 -3.04 0.92 -6.06
C SER A 103 -2.45 2.05 -6.91
N GLN A 104 -3.30 2.74 -7.66
CA GLN A 104 -2.89 3.95 -8.36
C GLN A 104 -2.43 5.07 -7.41
N ASP A 105 -2.79 5.02 -6.13
CA ASP A 105 -2.60 6.12 -5.18
C ASP A 105 -1.72 5.78 -3.98
N ARG A 106 -1.54 4.49 -3.65
CA ARG A 106 -0.82 4.09 -2.44
C ARG A 106 -0.12 2.75 -2.60
N THR A 107 0.96 2.57 -1.86
CA THR A 107 1.59 1.27 -1.58
C THR A 107 1.47 1.01 -0.09
N TYR A 108 1.03 -0.19 0.28
CA TYR A 108 0.70 -0.54 1.65
C TYR A 108 1.30 -1.87 2.04
N TYR A 109 1.99 -1.88 3.17
CA TYR A 109 2.57 -3.04 3.80
C TYR A 109 1.94 -3.21 5.18
N TYR A 110 1.70 -4.44 5.58
CA TYR A 110 1.26 -4.72 6.95
C TYR A 110 1.72 -6.09 7.43
N GLU A 111 1.91 -6.18 8.73
CA GLU A 111 2.07 -7.43 9.46
C GLU A 111 1.11 -7.47 10.64
N SER A 112 0.52 -8.64 10.88
CA SER A 112 -0.21 -8.94 12.10
C SER A 112 0.54 -9.99 12.90
N PHE A 113 0.68 -9.77 14.20
CA PHE A 113 1.39 -10.64 15.12
C PHE A 113 0.62 -10.84 16.43
N PRO A 114 0.94 -11.87 17.23
CA PRO A 114 0.63 -11.86 18.66
C PRO A 114 1.21 -10.60 19.33
N SER A 115 0.51 -10.00 20.29
CA SER A 115 0.87 -8.69 20.88
C SER A 115 2.29 -8.60 21.40
N ASN A 116 2.81 -9.70 21.95
CA ASN A 116 4.18 -9.79 22.49
C ASN A 116 5.29 -9.72 21.42
N LYS A 117 4.93 -9.51 20.15
CA LYS A 117 5.84 -9.32 19.02
C LYS A 117 5.71 -7.94 18.38
N LEU A 118 5.03 -6.98 19.02
CA LEU A 118 4.94 -5.59 18.52
C LEU A 118 6.33 -5.02 18.16
N GLU A 119 7.30 -5.13 19.06
CA GLU A 119 8.65 -4.62 18.82
C GLU A 119 9.32 -5.26 17.59
N LEU A 120 9.06 -6.54 17.31
CA LEU A 120 9.54 -7.20 16.10
C LEU A 120 8.90 -6.60 14.86
N GLY A 121 7.58 -6.39 14.86
CA GLY A 121 6.87 -5.75 13.73
C GLY A 121 7.40 -4.34 13.43
N LEU A 122 7.58 -3.52 14.46
CA LEU A 122 8.12 -2.17 14.31
C LEU A 122 9.56 -2.18 13.78
N TRP A 123 10.41 -3.09 14.25
CA TRP A 123 11.78 -3.24 13.73
C TRP A 123 11.80 -3.68 12.25
N LEU A 124 10.95 -4.63 11.86
CA LEU A 124 10.86 -5.09 10.47
C LEU A 124 10.42 -3.95 9.53
N GLU A 125 9.45 -3.13 9.94
CA GLU A 125 9.00 -2.00 9.16
C GLU A 125 10.02 -0.86 9.11
N SER A 126 10.75 -0.59 10.22
CA SER A 126 11.84 0.39 10.18
C SER A 126 12.99 -0.04 9.28
N GLU A 127 13.36 -1.32 9.27
CA GLU A 127 14.41 -1.85 8.39
C GLU A 127 14.06 -1.68 6.91
N ARG A 128 12.79 -1.89 6.56
CA ARG A 128 12.29 -1.72 5.20
C ARG A 128 12.31 -0.26 4.74
N MET A 129 12.07 0.67 5.65
CA MET A 129 12.09 2.11 5.37
C MET A 129 13.53 2.67 5.34
N LEU A 130 14.39 2.23 6.27
CA LEU A 130 15.70 2.83 6.50
C LEU A 130 16.83 2.18 5.70
N HIS A 131 16.84 0.84 5.64
CA HIS A 131 17.96 0.07 5.13
C HIS A 131 17.60 -0.90 3.98
N PRO A 132 16.67 -0.57 3.06
CA PRO A 132 16.29 -1.52 2.01
C PRO A 132 17.46 -1.81 1.07
N VAL A 133 17.67 -3.09 0.74
CA VAL A 133 18.68 -3.49 -0.24
C VAL A 133 18.08 -3.40 -1.64
N ILE A 134 18.44 -2.33 -2.36
CA ILE A 134 18.06 -2.10 -3.76
C ILE A 134 19.30 -2.35 -4.62
N ASP A 135 19.44 -3.57 -5.12
CA ASP A 135 20.56 -4.00 -5.95
C ASP A 135 20.09 -4.63 -7.28
N GLN A 136 21.03 -4.82 -8.21
CA GLN A 136 20.73 -5.38 -9.52
C GLN A 136 20.15 -6.80 -9.43
N VAL A 137 20.61 -7.61 -8.47
CA VAL A 137 20.13 -8.99 -8.30
C VAL A 137 18.65 -8.99 -7.92
N GLY A 138 18.23 -8.08 -7.03
CA GLY A 138 16.83 -7.88 -6.63
C GLY A 138 15.98 -7.40 -7.78
N VAL A 139 16.46 -6.40 -8.53
CA VAL A 139 15.78 -5.90 -9.73
C VAL A 139 15.61 -7.01 -10.78
N ASP A 140 16.67 -7.74 -11.12
CA ASP A 140 16.60 -8.79 -12.15
C ASP A 140 15.62 -9.91 -11.73
N THR A 141 15.68 -10.32 -10.47
CA THR A 141 14.81 -11.38 -9.92
C THR A 141 13.36 -10.94 -9.93
N GLN A 142 13.07 -9.75 -9.39
CA GLN A 142 11.69 -9.27 -9.27
C GLN A 142 11.09 -8.86 -10.62
N ASN A 143 11.91 -8.46 -11.60
CA ASN A 143 11.40 -8.20 -12.95
C ASN A 143 10.79 -9.46 -13.58
N GLU A 144 11.43 -10.62 -13.45
CA GLU A 144 10.86 -11.88 -13.96
C GLU A 144 9.59 -12.30 -13.18
N VAL A 145 9.55 -12.10 -11.86
CA VAL A 145 8.36 -12.38 -11.05
C VAL A 145 7.19 -11.50 -11.49
N VAL A 146 7.40 -10.18 -11.64
CA VAL A 146 6.35 -9.24 -12.06
C VAL A 146 5.86 -9.55 -13.49
N LYS A 147 6.75 -9.98 -14.39
CA LYS A 147 6.34 -10.43 -15.73
C LYS A 147 5.41 -11.64 -15.67
N GLU A 148 5.74 -12.64 -14.85
CA GLU A 148 4.88 -13.82 -14.69
C GLU A 148 3.55 -13.45 -14.04
N GLU A 149 3.55 -12.60 -13.02
CA GLU A 149 2.32 -12.09 -12.42
C GLU A 149 1.45 -11.37 -13.46
N LYS A 150 2.06 -10.52 -14.30
CA LYS A 150 1.33 -9.82 -15.36
C LYS A 150 0.70 -10.80 -16.34
N ARG A 151 1.44 -11.82 -16.80
CA ARG A 151 0.91 -12.87 -17.68
C ARG A 151 -0.26 -13.58 -17.01
N GLN A 152 -0.10 -14.01 -15.76
CA GLN A 152 -1.13 -14.74 -15.03
C GLN A 152 -2.41 -13.91 -14.83
N ARG A 153 -2.29 -12.63 -14.46
CA ARG A 153 -3.44 -11.77 -14.13
C ARG A 153 -4.11 -11.16 -15.35
N TYR A 154 -3.33 -10.69 -16.33
CA TYR A 154 -3.84 -9.89 -17.44
C TYR A 154 -4.13 -10.71 -18.69
N ASP A 155 -3.54 -11.90 -18.85
CA ASP A 155 -3.97 -12.86 -19.87
C ASP A 155 -5.01 -13.87 -19.35
N ALA A 156 -5.53 -13.70 -18.14
CA ALA A 156 -6.75 -14.36 -17.71
C ALA A 156 -8.00 -13.76 -18.42
N PRO A 157 -9.10 -14.51 -18.55
CA PRO A 157 -10.36 -13.97 -19.04
C PRO A 157 -10.77 -12.72 -18.25
N TYR A 158 -11.13 -11.64 -18.94
CA TYR A 158 -11.48 -10.33 -18.35
C TYR A 158 -10.31 -9.58 -17.67
N GLY A 159 -9.09 -10.12 -17.68
CA GLY A 159 -7.91 -9.47 -17.08
C GLY A 159 -7.60 -8.09 -17.67
N LYS A 160 -8.05 -7.84 -18.91
CA LYS A 160 -7.85 -6.55 -19.62
C LYS A 160 -8.99 -5.57 -19.43
N LEU A 161 -10.05 -5.92 -18.68
CA LEU A 161 -11.24 -5.08 -18.54
C LEU A 161 -10.91 -3.70 -17.94
N LEU A 162 -10.19 -3.67 -16.83
CA LEU A 162 -9.82 -2.41 -16.16
C LEU A 162 -8.86 -1.58 -17.00
N LYS A 163 -7.93 -2.22 -17.73
CA LYS A 163 -7.07 -1.52 -18.69
C LYS A 163 -7.88 -0.79 -19.75
N VAL A 164 -8.77 -1.52 -20.42
CA VAL A 164 -9.63 -0.95 -21.47
C VAL A 164 -10.50 0.17 -20.91
N LEU A 165 -11.08 -0.03 -19.73
CA LEU A 165 -11.88 1.00 -19.07
C LEU A 165 -11.05 2.27 -18.82
N ASN A 166 -9.87 2.12 -18.20
CA ASN A 166 -9.00 3.24 -17.83
C ASN A 166 -8.47 4.00 -19.05
N GLU A 167 -8.03 3.32 -20.11
CA GLU A 167 -7.60 3.96 -21.36
C GLU A 167 -8.74 4.73 -22.06
N ASN A 168 -9.99 4.31 -21.82
CA ASN A 168 -11.15 5.00 -22.36
C ASN A 168 -11.60 6.18 -21.49
N LEU A 169 -11.44 6.11 -20.17
CA LEU A 169 -11.77 7.17 -19.22
C LEU A 169 -10.70 8.28 -19.16
N PHE A 170 -9.42 7.89 -19.13
CA PHE A 170 -8.29 8.80 -18.94
C PHE A 170 -7.47 8.92 -20.24
N LYS A 171 -7.27 10.15 -20.72
CA LYS A 171 -6.51 10.44 -21.95
C LYS A 171 -5.10 10.91 -21.61
N VAL A 172 -5.00 11.80 -20.64
CA VAL A 172 -3.75 12.44 -20.23
C VAL A 172 -3.35 12.06 -18.82
N HIS A 173 -4.31 11.74 -17.94
CA HIS A 173 -4.04 11.41 -16.55
C HIS A 173 -3.34 10.04 -16.43
N PRO A 174 -2.35 9.90 -15.53
CA PRO A 174 -1.61 8.64 -15.32
C PRO A 174 -2.47 7.42 -14.98
N TYR A 175 -3.69 7.62 -14.47
CA TYR A 175 -4.64 6.54 -14.19
C TYR A 175 -5.01 5.69 -15.40
N LYS A 176 -4.71 6.14 -16.63
CA LYS A 176 -4.84 5.30 -17.83
C LYS A 176 -3.91 4.08 -17.80
N ASP A 177 -2.77 4.18 -17.12
CA ASP A 177 -1.75 3.13 -17.09
C ASP A 177 -2.13 2.00 -16.12
N GLU A 178 -1.72 0.78 -16.45
CA GLU A 178 -1.87 -0.37 -15.56
C GLU A 178 -0.94 -0.23 -14.35
N ASN A 179 -1.43 -0.54 -13.14
CA ASN A 179 -0.63 -0.38 -11.91
C ASN A 179 0.67 -1.21 -11.92
N ILE A 180 0.63 -2.39 -12.55
CA ILE A 180 1.78 -3.29 -12.75
C ILE A 180 2.82 -2.74 -13.75
N GLY A 181 2.53 -1.65 -14.45
CA GLY A 181 3.39 -1.06 -15.47
C GLY A 181 3.43 -1.82 -16.79
N LYS A 182 4.25 -1.33 -17.72
CA LYS A 182 4.50 -2.01 -19.01
C LYS A 182 5.79 -2.82 -18.93
N MET A 183 5.82 -3.99 -19.56
CA MET A 183 7.01 -4.86 -19.52
C MET A 183 8.22 -4.17 -20.16
N GLU A 184 8.02 -3.47 -21.28
CA GLU A 184 9.08 -2.69 -21.94
C GLU A 184 9.66 -1.58 -21.05
N HIS A 185 8.84 -1.00 -20.16
CA HIS A 185 9.30 0.02 -19.23
C HIS A 185 10.15 -0.57 -18.10
N LEU A 186 9.75 -1.72 -17.56
CA LEU A 186 10.51 -2.43 -16.52
C LEU A 186 11.81 -3.02 -17.08
N ASP A 187 11.79 -3.52 -18.32
CA ASP A 187 12.98 -4.05 -19.01
C ASP A 187 14.00 -2.97 -19.37
N ALA A 188 13.54 -1.75 -19.64
CA ALA A 188 14.39 -0.60 -19.94
C ALA A 188 14.84 0.16 -18.69
N ALA A 189 14.30 -0.16 -17.52
CA ALA A 189 14.62 0.53 -16.28
C ALA A 189 16.03 0.18 -15.79
N THR A 190 16.74 1.20 -15.31
CA THR A 190 18.08 1.09 -14.72
C THR A 190 17.99 1.03 -13.20
N LEU A 191 19.01 0.46 -12.54
CA LEU A 191 19.10 0.43 -11.08
C LEU A 191 19.05 1.84 -10.48
N GLU A 192 19.71 2.80 -11.14
CA GLU A 192 19.73 4.20 -10.73
C GLU A 192 18.32 4.83 -10.75
N GLU A 193 17.49 4.48 -11.73
CA GLU A 193 16.09 4.93 -11.79
C GLU A 193 15.26 4.35 -10.63
N PHE A 194 15.47 3.07 -10.25
CA PHE A 194 14.84 2.48 -9.07
C PHE A 194 15.26 3.22 -7.79
N MET A 195 16.57 3.41 -7.58
CA MET A 195 17.08 4.13 -6.41
C MET A 195 16.56 5.57 -6.34
N ALA A 196 16.48 6.27 -7.48
CA ALA A 196 15.94 7.62 -7.55
C ALA A 196 14.44 7.66 -7.21
N TYR A 197 13.67 6.67 -7.66
CA TYR A 197 12.26 6.53 -7.32
C TYR A 197 12.06 6.30 -5.82
N HIS A 198 12.81 5.36 -5.23
CA HIS A 198 12.79 5.12 -3.78
C HIS A 198 13.06 6.40 -2.99
N LYS A 199 14.16 7.08 -3.31
CA LYS A 199 14.58 8.33 -2.65
C LYS A 199 13.53 9.44 -2.75
N THR A 200 12.72 9.44 -3.81
CA THR A 200 11.68 10.45 -4.02
C THR A 200 10.44 10.14 -3.19
N TYR A 201 9.97 8.89 -3.17
CA TYR A 201 8.62 8.56 -2.70
C TYR A 201 8.54 7.78 -1.39
N TYR A 202 9.59 7.06 -0.98
CA TYR A 202 9.57 6.14 0.17
C TYR A 202 10.22 6.76 1.43
N GLY A 203 10.09 8.07 1.60
CA GLY A 203 10.52 8.77 2.81
C GLY A 203 9.43 8.80 3.90
N PRO A 204 9.80 8.99 5.18
CA PRO A 204 8.84 9.03 6.29
C PRO A 204 7.81 10.16 6.15
N ASN A 205 8.20 11.30 5.57
CA ASN A 205 7.31 12.44 5.31
C ASN A 205 6.28 12.21 4.18
N ASN A 206 6.32 11.07 3.51
CA ASN A 206 5.34 10.63 2.52
C ASN A 206 4.68 9.30 2.94
N ALA A 207 4.70 8.99 4.24
CA ALA A 207 4.21 7.74 4.80
C ALA A 207 3.39 7.95 6.08
N VAL A 208 2.52 6.98 6.37
CA VAL A 208 1.79 6.86 7.63
C VAL A 208 2.08 5.47 8.23
N LEU A 209 2.55 5.45 9.47
CA LEU A 209 2.65 4.25 10.29
C LEU A 209 1.35 4.10 11.10
N ILE A 210 0.74 2.92 11.05
CA ILE A 210 -0.40 2.57 11.89
C ILE A 210 -0.01 1.39 12.78
N VAL A 211 -0.31 1.50 14.08
CA VAL A 211 -0.23 0.39 15.03
C VAL A 211 -1.59 0.23 15.68
N ALA A 212 -2.22 -0.93 15.48
CA ALA A 212 -3.57 -1.19 15.95
C ALA A 212 -3.68 -2.56 16.63
N GLY A 213 -4.35 -2.64 17.78
CA GLY A 213 -4.63 -3.88 18.50
C GLY A 213 -4.25 -3.81 19.98
N ASP A 214 -3.88 -4.94 20.56
CA ASP A 214 -3.53 -5.06 21.98
C ASP A 214 -2.15 -4.46 22.25
N ILE A 215 -2.16 -3.16 22.53
CA ILE A 215 -0.99 -2.33 22.79
C ILE A 215 -1.21 -1.48 24.04
N GLU A 216 -0.12 -0.99 24.62
CA GLU A 216 -0.16 0.14 25.55
C GLU A 216 0.35 1.38 24.81
N THR A 217 -0.45 2.45 24.79
CA THR A 217 -0.20 3.62 23.94
C THR A 217 1.16 4.28 24.24
N GLU A 218 1.47 4.53 25.51
CA GLU A 218 2.72 5.18 25.92
C GLU A 218 3.96 4.34 25.59
N GLU A 219 3.91 3.02 25.83
CA GLU A 219 4.99 2.10 25.49
C GLU A 219 5.21 2.03 23.97
N THR A 220 4.12 2.04 23.22
CA THR A 220 4.16 1.98 21.75
C THR A 220 4.78 3.25 21.17
N ILE A 221 4.49 4.44 21.72
CA ILE A 221 5.12 5.70 21.31
C ILE A 221 6.64 5.61 21.46
N GLU A 222 7.14 5.07 22.58
CA GLU A 222 8.57 4.95 22.81
C GLU A 222 9.24 3.93 21.88
N LEU A 223 8.56 2.82 21.57
CA LEU A 223 9.03 1.87 20.54
C LEU A 223 9.05 2.51 19.14
N VAL A 224 8.00 3.25 18.77
CA VAL A 224 7.95 3.94 17.47
C VAL A 224 9.11 4.92 17.34
N LYS A 225 9.36 5.77 18.34
CA LYS A 225 10.51 6.68 18.34
C LYS A 225 11.83 5.92 18.22
N LYS A 226 12.01 4.87 19.02
CA LYS A 226 13.22 4.03 19.00
C LYS A 226 13.58 3.51 17.61
N TYR A 227 12.60 3.11 16.81
CA TYR A 227 12.85 2.51 15.49
C TYR A 227 12.76 3.48 14.33
N PHE A 228 11.98 4.55 14.45
CA PHE A 228 11.69 5.45 13.32
C PHE A 228 12.34 6.83 13.43
N ASP A 229 12.85 7.27 14.58
CA ASP A 229 13.47 8.61 14.71
C ASP A 229 14.75 8.74 13.88
N GLU A 230 15.51 7.64 13.72
CA GLU A 230 16.74 7.63 12.93
C GLU A 230 16.49 7.70 11.41
N VAL A 231 15.25 7.46 10.97
CA VAL A 231 14.94 7.51 9.55
C VAL A 231 15.03 8.96 9.05
N PRO A 232 15.89 9.25 8.06
CA PRO A 232 16.01 10.61 7.55
C PRO A 232 14.73 11.02 6.84
N ARG A 233 14.33 12.28 7.03
CA ARG A 233 13.27 12.89 6.23
C ARG A 233 13.59 12.75 4.74
N GLY A 234 12.61 12.31 3.96
CA GLY A 234 12.71 12.19 2.50
C GLY A 234 12.57 13.54 1.80
N ASN A 235 12.62 13.49 0.47
CA ASN A 235 12.35 14.66 -0.34
C ASN A 235 10.86 15.07 -0.23
N GLU A 236 10.57 16.35 -0.48
CA GLU A 236 9.19 16.78 -0.67
C GLU A 236 8.66 16.23 -2.00
N VAL A 237 7.55 15.48 -1.95
CA VAL A 237 6.93 14.90 -3.14
C VAL A 237 6.08 15.96 -3.83
N VAL A 238 6.48 16.33 -5.04
CA VAL A 238 5.72 17.28 -5.87
C VAL A 238 4.92 16.52 -6.92
N ARG A 239 3.59 16.65 -6.87
CA ARG A 239 2.68 16.06 -7.85
C ARG A 239 2.06 17.15 -8.70
N ASN A 240 2.20 17.01 -10.01
CA ASN A 240 1.57 17.90 -10.98
C ASN A 240 0.95 17.05 -12.09
N PHE A 241 -0.29 16.59 -11.87
CA PHE A 241 -0.98 15.76 -12.83
C PHE A 241 -1.74 16.61 -13.85
N PRO A 242 -1.78 16.20 -15.12
CA PRO A 242 -2.59 16.87 -16.12
C PRO A 242 -4.07 16.72 -15.76
N LYS A 243 -4.84 17.77 -15.99
CA LYS A 243 -6.29 17.75 -15.79
C LYS A 243 -6.98 17.16 -17.02
N GLU A 244 -7.89 16.23 -16.80
CA GLU A 244 -8.76 15.71 -17.87
C GLU A 244 -9.82 16.75 -18.27
N GLU A 245 -10.17 16.74 -19.55
CA GLU A 245 -11.37 17.44 -20.01
C GLU A 245 -12.63 16.71 -19.49
N PRO A 246 -13.70 17.44 -19.14
CA PRO A 246 -14.94 16.82 -18.69
C PRO A 246 -15.51 15.83 -19.73
N ILE A 247 -15.94 14.66 -19.26
CA ILE A 247 -16.68 13.72 -20.10
C ILE A 247 -18.11 14.25 -20.28
N THR A 248 -18.39 14.83 -21.44
CA THR A 248 -19.70 15.42 -21.76
C THR A 248 -20.63 14.48 -22.54
N GLU A 249 -20.09 13.39 -23.08
CA GLU A 249 -20.82 12.43 -23.90
C GLU A 249 -20.52 10.99 -23.49
N ASN A 250 -21.44 10.09 -23.79
CA ASN A 250 -21.26 8.67 -23.49
C ASN A 250 -20.14 8.07 -24.36
N ILE A 251 -19.14 7.48 -23.72
CA ILE A 251 -18.07 6.75 -24.40
C ILE A 251 -18.52 5.29 -24.59
N ARG A 252 -18.58 4.83 -25.84
CA ARG A 252 -18.83 3.42 -26.16
C ARG A 252 -17.54 2.80 -26.69
N ALA A 253 -16.95 1.90 -25.91
CA ALA A 253 -15.75 1.17 -26.28
C ALA A 253 -16.09 -0.30 -26.56
N LYS A 254 -15.38 -0.89 -27.53
CA LYS A 254 -15.40 -2.32 -27.79
C LYS A 254 -13.96 -2.83 -27.73
N ALA A 255 -13.72 -3.83 -26.90
CA ALA A 255 -12.44 -4.51 -26.82
C ALA A 255 -12.64 -6.01 -27.06
N TYR A 256 -11.57 -6.65 -27.53
CA TYR A 256 -11.53 -8.08 -27.79
C TYR A 256 -10.51 -8.70 -26.85
N ASP A 257 -10.93 -9.73 -26.12
CA ASP A 257 -10.06 -10.52 -25.27
C ASP A 257 -10.06 -11.95 -25.81
N ARG A 258 -8.91 -12.39 -26.31
CA ARG A 258 -8.71 -13.75 -26.87
C ARG A 258 -8.87 -14.86 -25.83
N ASN A 259 -8.87 -14.50 -24.55
CA ASN A 259 -8.95 -15.45 -23.44
C ASN A 259 -10.40 -15.65 -22.97
N ILE A 260 -11.37 -14.92 -23.51
CA ILE A 260 -12.79 -15.12 -23.24
C ILE A 260 -13.36 -16.07 -24.32
N GLN A 261 -13.82 -17.25 -23.89
CA GLN A 261 -14.46 -18.25 -24.75
C GLN A 261 -15.94 -17.95 -25.01
#